data_AF-A0A8H7RZ04-F1
#
_entry.id   AF-A0A8H7RZ04-F1
#
_cell.length_a   1.000
_cell.length_b   1.000
_cell.length_c   1.000
_cell.angle_alpha   90.00
_cell.angle_beta   90.00
_cell.angle_gamma   90.00
#
_symmetry.space_group_name_H-M   'P 1'
#
loop_
_entity.id
_entity.type
_entity.pdbx_description
1 polymer ?
#
loop_
_entity_poly.entity_id
_entity_poly.type
_entity_poly.pdbx_seq_one_letter_code
_entity_poly.pdbx_strand_id
1 'polypeptide(L)'
;MGEAVGFLRECKADLRFIQHSSLSKPHLRKSGVASRAYKEEETVSELLQKFTMINDTVTYQDVPSRQDLQRIIPNGRGVLQLKQYQLPSPRFGPTREEEQSACYARSGAYY
;
A
#
# COMPACT_ATOMS: atom_id res chain seq x y z
N MET A 1 8.48 -19.81 -16.51
CA MET A 1 7.29 -20.61 -16.20
C MET A 1 7.34 -21.19 -14.80
N GLY A 2 8.43 -21.86 -14.39
CA GLY A 2 8.58 -22.35 -13.01
C GLY A 2 8.46 -21.25 -11.95
N GLU A 3 9.10 -20.10 -12.15
CA GLU A 3 8.95 -18.92 -11.29
C GLU A 3 7.51 -18.41 -11.19
N ALA A 4 6.79 -18.37 -12.33
CA ALA A 4 5.40 -17.92 -12.36
C ALA A 4 4.47 -18.85 -11.56
N VAL A 5 4.68 -20.16 -11.67
CA VAL A 5 3.98 -21.16 -10.83
C VAL A 5 4.31 -20.95 -9.36
N GLY A 6 5.57 -20.67 -9.03
CA GLY A 6 6.01 -20.33 -7.67
C GLY A 6 5.28 -19.10 -7.11
N PHE A 7 5.27 -17.99 -7.84
CA PHE A 7 4.55 -16.78 -7.43
C PHE A 7 3.04 -17.01 -7.28
N LEU A 8 2.40 -17.73 -8.21
CA LEU A 8 0.97 -18.02 -8.13
C LEU A 8 0.62 -18.91 -6.93
N ARG A 9 1.50 -19.86 -6.56
CA ARG A 9 1.34 -20.67 -5.35
C ARG A 9 1.38 -19.82 -4.09
N GLU A 10 2.36 -18.92 -3.99
CA GLU A 10 2.50 -18.00 -2.86
C GLU A 10 1.31 -17.04 -2.76
N CYS A 11 0.91 -16.42 -3.88
CA CYS A 11 -0.27 -15.55 -3.93
C CYS A 11 -1.54 -16.27 -3.44
N LYS A 12 -1.75 -17.53 -3.86
CA LYS A 12 -2.90 -18.31 -3.39
C LYS A 12 -2.86 -18.55 -1.88
N ALA A 13 -1.69 -18.85 -1.33
CA ALA A 13 -1.52 -19.03 0.11
C ALA A 13 -1.77 -17.74 0.89
N ASP A 14 -1.26 -16.60 0.41
CA ASP A 14 -1.44 -15.30 1.03
C ASP A 14 -2.91 -14.83 0.99
N LEU A 15 -3.61 -15.04 -0.13
CA LEU A 15 -5.04 -14.72 -0.25
C LEU A 15 -5.89 -15.55 0.73
N ARG A 16 -5.60 -16.85 0.87
CA ARG A 16 -6.25 -17.69 1.89
C ARG A 16 -5.96 -17.21 3.31
N PHE A 17 -4.72 -16.83 3.58
CA PHE A 17 -4.35 -16.27 4.87
C PHE A 17 -5.16 -15.00 5.17
N ILE A 18 -5.32 -14.09 4.20
CA ILE A 18 -6.13 -12.86 4.36
C ILE A 18 -7.60 -13.20 4.65
N GLN A 19 -8.17 -14.16 3.90
CA GLN A 19 -9.53 -14.62 4.13
C GLN A 19 -9.71 -15.18 5.55
N HIS A 20 -8.85 -16.11 5.98
CA HIS A 20 -8.94 -16.71 7.32
C HIS A 20 -8.62 -15.71 8.44
N SER A 21 -7.68 -14.79 8.23
CA SER A 21 -7.34 -13.73 9.17
C SER A 21 -8.54 -12.82 9.44
N SER A 22 -9.34 -12.52 8.41
CA SER A 22 -10.56 -11.72 8.56
C SER A 22 -11.65 -12.41 9.40
N LEU A 23 -11.66 -13.75 9.48
CA LEU A 23 -12.57 -14.53 10.31
C LEU A 23 -12.20 -14.47 11.80
N SER A 24 -10.92 -14.26 12.13
CA SER A 24 -10.44 -14.23 13.51
C SER A 24 -10.83 -12.96 14.28
N LYS A 25 -11.09 -11.85 13.57
CA LYS A 25 -11.35 -10.53 14.17
C LYS A 25 -12.82 -10.14 13.96
N PRO A 26 -13.67 -10.11 15.01
CA PRO A 26 -15.11 -9.86 14.88
C PRO A 26 -15.45 -8.50 14.22
N HIS A 27 -14.63 -7.47 14.41
CA HIS A 27 -14.80 -6.16 13.76
C HIS A 27 -14.41 -6.13 12.26
N LEU A 28 -13.70 -7.14 11.75
CA LEU A 28 -13.29 -7.27 10.33
C LEU A 28 -14.13 -8.30 9.56
N ARG A 29 -15.13 -8.92 10.19
CA ARG A 29 -16.00 -9.97 9.58
C ARG A 29 -16.74 -9.52 8.33
N LYS A 30 -16.86 -8.20 8.09
CA LYS A 30 -17.40 -7.59 6.86
C LYS A 30 -16.34 -6.73 6.14
N SER A 31 -15.07 -7.11 6.19
CA SER A 31 -14.05 -6.39 5.44
C SER A 31 -14.26 -6.64 3.94
N GLY A 32 -14.42 -5.55 3.16
CA GLY A 32 -14.42 -5.64 1.69
C GLY A 32 -13.13 -6.28 1.16
N VAL A 33 -12.05 -6.25 1.95
CA VAL A 33 -10.77 -6.91 1.68
C VAL A 33 -10.93 -8.43 1.60
N ALA A 34 -11.61 -9.07 2.55
CA ALA A 34 -11.82 -10.52 2.53
C ALA A 34 -12.68 -10.97 1.34
N SER A 35 -13.72 -10.20 1.01
CA SER A 35 -14.57 -10.49 -0.16
C SER A 35 -13.80 -10.34 -1.48
N ARG A 36 -12.92 -9.35 -1.60
CA ARG A 36 -12.02 -9.21 -2.76
C ARG A 36 -11.03 -10.37 -2.83
N ALA A 37 -10.41 -10.72 -1.70
CA ALA A 37 -9.47 -11.83 -1.63
C ALA A 37 -10.07 -13.17 -2.07
N TYR A 38 -11.37 -13.40 -1.82
CA TYR A 38 -12.08 -14.58 -2.31
C TYR A 38 -12.21 -14.60 -3.83
N LYS A 39 -12.60 -13.48 -4.44
CA LYS A 39 -12.70 -13.35 -5.90
C LYS A 39 -11.33 -13.47 -6.58
N GLU A 40 -10.31 -12.88 -5.98
CA GLU A 40 -8.94 -12.94 -6.49
C GLU A 40 -8.39 -14.37 -6.38
N GLU A 41 -8.71 -15.13 -5.32
CA GLU A 41 -8.27 -16.53 -5.18
C GLU A 41 -8.76 -17.40 -6.34
N GLU A 42 -10.02 -17.24 -6.76
CA GLU A 42 -10.60 -17.97 -7.88
C GLU A 42 -9.79 -17.73 -9.17
N THR A 43 -9.52 -16.46 -9.48
CA THR A 43 -8.70 -16.09 -10.65
C THR A 43 -7.28 -16.64 -10.58
N VAL A 44 -6.64 -16.58 -9.40
CA VAL A 44 -5.30 -17.14 -9.20
C VAL A 44 -5.31 -18.66 -9.33
N SER A 45 -6.36 -19.33 -8.89
CA SER A 45 -6.49 -20.78 -9.01
C SER A 45 -6.58 -21.24 -10.45
N GLU A 46 -7.33 -20.54 -11.31
CA GLU A 46 -7.38 -20.82 -12.74
C GLU A 46 -6.03 -20.59 -13.43
N LEU A 47 -5.36 -19.48 -13.11
CA LEU A 47 -4.04 -19.17 -13.65
C LEU A 47 -3.03 -20.23 -13.20
N LEU A 48 -3.02 -20.61 -11.93
CA LEU A 48 -2.14 -21.65 -11.41
C LEU A 48 -2.28 -22.95 -12.21
N GLN A 49 -3.51 -23.39 -12.48
CA GLN A 49 -3.75 -24.60 -13.27
C GLN A 49 -3.17 -24.48 -14.69
N LYS A 50 -3.44 -23.38 -15.39
CA LYS A 50 -2.94 -23.14 -16.75
C LYS A 50 -1.41 -23.08 -16.81
N PHE A 51 -0.80 -22.33 -15.90
CA PHE A 51 0.65 -22.17 -15.86
C PHE A 51 1.37 -23.45 -15.41
N THR A 52 0.77 -24.23 -14.51
CA THR A 52 1.31 -25.54 -14.13
C THR A 52 1.24 -26.50 -15.31
N MET A 53 0.11 -26.55 -16.02
CA MET A 53 -0.02 -27.37 -17.23
C MET A 53 1.04 -27.01 -18.27
N ILE A 54 1.23 -25.73 -18.57
CA ILE A 54 2.26 -25.28 -19.53
C ILE A 54 3.66 -25.64 -19.03
N ASN A 55 3.90 -25.50 -17.73
CA ASN A 55 5.20 -25.83 -17.17
C ASN A 55 5.52 -27.32 -17.29
N ASP A 56 4.54 -28.18 -17.02
CA ASP A 56 4.71 -29.63 -17.00
C ASP A 56 4.64 -30.27 -18.40
N THR A 57 4.20 -29.53 -19.42
CA THR A 57 4.05 -30.05 -20.80
C THR A 57 5.01 -29.44 -21.81
N VAL A 58 5.52 -28.23 -21.59
CA VAL A 58 6.35 -27.52 -22.57
C VAL A 58 7.70 -27.12 -21.99
N THR A 59 7.71 -26.39 -20.87
CA THR A 59 8.92 -25.69 -20.45
C THR A 59 9.79 -26.44 -19.45
N TYR A 60 9.21 -27.35 -18.67
CA TYR A 60 9.90 -28.22 -17.71
C TYR A 60 10.88 -27.47 -16.79
N GLN A 61 10.50 -26.28 -16.33
CA GLN A 61 11.35 -25.47 -15.46
C GLN A 61 11.07 -25.81 -13.99
N ASP A 62 12.13 -25.82 -13.19
CA ASP A 62 12.01 -26.02 -11.75
C ASP A 62 11.23 -24.88 -11.10
N VAL A 63 10.40 -25.24 -10.10
CA VAL A 63 9.63 -24.28 -9.34
C VAL A 63 10.47 -23.81 -8.15
N PRO A 64 10.85 -22.51 -8.07
CA PRO A 64 11.71 -22.00 -7.01
C PRO A 64 11.01 -22.03 -5.64
N SER A 65 11.82 -22.01 -4.58
CA SER A 65 11.32 -21.97 -3.21
C SER A 65 10.78 -20.58 -2.83
N ARG A 66 9.96 -20.51 -1.78
CA ARG A 66 9.45 -19.24 -1.24
C ARG A 66 10.55 -18.23 -0.93
N GLN A 67 11.67 -18.69 -0.37
CA GLN A 67 12.78 -17.82 0.02
C GLN A 67 13.47 -17.22 -1.21
N ASP A 68 13.60 -17.99 -2.28
CA ASP A 68 14.21 -17.52 -3.52
C ASP A 68 13.30 -16.52 -4.24
N LEU A 69 11.99 -16.78 -4.23
CA LEU A 69 11.01 -15.83 -4.76
C LEU A 69 11.05 -14.48 -4.04
N GLN A 70 11.18 -14.48 -2.71
CA GLN A 70 11.28 -13.24 -1.92
C GLN A 70 12.52 -12.40 -2.27
N ARG A 71 13.63 -13.04 -2.66
CA ARG A 71 14.84 -12.33 -3.11
C ARG A 71 14.66 -11.63 -4.46
N ILE A 72 13.74 -12.12 -5.29
CA ILE A 72 13.46 -11.58 -6.63
C ILE A 72 12.50 -10.38 -6.53
N ILE A 73 11.62 -10.35 -5.53
CA ILE A 73 10.65 -9.27 -5.36
C ILE A 73 11.39 -7.95 -5.07
N PRO A 74 11.25 -6.92 -5.92
CA PRO A 74 11.88 -5.64 -5.67
C PRO A 74 11.29 -5.00 -4.41
N ASN A 75 12.13 -4.39 -3.58
CA ASN A 75 11.69 -3.60 -2.44
C ASN A 75 10.77 -2.49 -2.96
N GLY A 76 9.49 -2.53 -2.56
CA GLY A 76 8.43 -1.68 -3.11
C GLY A 76 8.77 -0.18 -3.08
N ARG A 77 8.26 0.56 -4.06
CA ARG A 77 8.38 2.02 -4.09
C ARG A 77 7.25 2.63 -3.25
N GLY A 78 7.57 3.41 -2.22
CA GLY A 78 6.60 4.25 -1.54
C GLY A 78 6.12 5.34 -2.51
N VAL A 79 4.95 5.14 -3.14
CA VAL A 79 4.44 6.04 -4.19
C VAL A 79 3.79 7.30 -3.61
N LEU A 80 3.35 7.28 -2.35
CA LEU A 80 2.68 8.42 -1.74
C LEU A 80 3.70 9.32 -1.04
N GLN A 81 4.18 10.33 -1.76
CA GLN A 81 4.75 11.50 -1.09
C GLN A 81 3.66 12.14 -0.24
N LEU A 82 3.92 12.30 1.06
CA LEU A 82 3.00 12.99 1.96
C LEU A 82 2.84 14.43 1.48
N LYS A 83 1.67 14.77 0.96
CA LYS A 83 1.36 16.16 0.61
C LYS A 83 1.22 16.95 1.91
N GLN A 84 2.17 17.84 2.16
CA GLN A 84 2.06 18.78 3.28
C GLN A 84 0.84 19.66 3.07
N TYR A 85 -0.06 19.65 4.05
CA TYR A 85 -1.19 20.56 4.08
C TYR A 85 -0.67 21.96 4.38
N GLN A 86 -0.96 22.93 3.50
CA GLN A 86 -0.68 24.34 3.74
C GLN A 86 -2.01 25.06 4.00
N LEU A 87 -2.03 25.89 5.05
CA LEU A 87 -3.18 26.73 5.33
C LEU A 87 -3.37 27.74 4.20
N PRO A 88 -4.62 28.04 3.79
CA PRO A 88 -4.88 29.10 2.82
C PRO A 88 -4.43 30.45 3.40
N SER A 89 -3.83 31.29 2.56
CA SER A 89 -3.49 32.66 2.95
C SER A 89 -4.78 33.41 3.35
N PRO A 90 -4.83 34.03 4.54
CA PRO A 90 -6.00 34.81 4.95
C PRO A 90 -6.19 35.97 3.97
N ARG A 91 -7.41 36.11 3.41
CA ARG A 91 -7.75 37.21 2.48
C ARG A 91 -7.96 38.54 3.20
N PHE A 92 -8.17 38.51 4.52
CA PHE A 92 -8.42 39.68 5.37
C PHE A 92 -7.78 39.48 6.75
N GLY A 93 -7.22 40.56 7.29
CA GLY A 93 -6.43 40.59 8.53
C GLY A 93 -5.01 41.09 8.27
N PRO A 94 -4.31 41.66 9.27
CA PRO A 94 -2.95 42.16 9.07
C PRO A 94 -2.01 40.98 8.83
N THR A 95 -1.69 40.71 7.58
CA THR A 95 -0.50 39.95 7.21
C THR A 95 0.67 40.74 7.76
N ARG A 96 1.33 40.21 8.79
CA ARG A 96 2.63 40.70 9.22
C ARG A 96 3.63 40.37 8.12
N GLU A 97 3.65 41.21 7.09
CA GLU A 97 4.90 41.56 6.45
C GLU A 97 5.69 42.31 7.52
N GLU A 98 6.87 41.79 7.85
CA GLU A 98 7.80 42.44 8.76
C GLU A 98 8.30 43.73 8.12
N GLU A 99 7.49 44.78 8.17
CA GLU A 99 7.99 46.15 8.00
C GLU A 99 8.62 46.55 9.33
N GLN A 100 9.94 46.38 9.36
CA GLN A 100 10.84 47.13 10.23
C GLN A 100 10.43 48.61 10.18
N SER A 101 10.41 49.27 11.35
CA SER A 101 10.21 50.70 11.57
C SER A 101 8.77 51.26 11.60
N ALA A 102 8.19 51.27 12.80
CA ALA A 102 7.46 52.45 13.30
C ALA A 102 7.46 52.44 14.83
N CYS A 103 8.36 53.26 15.38
CA CYS A 103 8.43 53.59 16.80
C CYS A 103 7.21 54.46 17.20
N TYR A 104 6.82 54.38 18.47
CA TYR A 104 5.84 55.21 19.19
C TYR A 104 4.35 54.88 19.07
N ALA A 105 3.85 54.09 20.03
CA ALA A 105 2.57 54.37 20.71
C ALA A 105 2.46 53.63 22.08
N ARG A 106 3.56 53.48 22.82
CA ARG A 106 3.52 52.78 24.12
C ARG A 106 4.54 53.24 25.16
N SER A 107 5.08 54.46 25.04
CA SER A 107 5.83 55.08 26.14
C SER A 107 4.83 55.64 27.17
N GLY A 108 4.41 54.78 28.09
CA GLY A 108 3.53 55.14 29.21
C GLY A 108 4.19 56.14 30.15
N ALA A 109 3.96 57.43 29.89
CA ALA A 109 4.26 58.51 30.82
C ALA A 109 2.95 59.24 31.15
N TYR A 110 2.32 58.85 32.25
CA TYR A 110 1.29 59.64 32.92
C TYR A 110 1.97 60.35 34.10
N TYR A 111 1.94 61.69 34.08
CA TYR A 111 2.19 62.54 35.25
C TYR A 111 0.86 62.83 35.95
#